data_AF-A0A9D1PG49-F1
#
_entry.id   AF-A0A9D1PG49-F1
#
_cell.length_a   1.000
_cell.length_b   1.000
_cell.length_c   1.000
_cell.angle_alpha   90.00
_cell.angle_beta   90.00
_cell.angle_gamma   90.00
#
_symmetry.space_group_name_H-M   'P 1'
#
loop_
_entity.id
_entity.type
_entity.pdbx_description
1 polymer ?
#
loop_
_entity_poly.entity_id
_entity_poly.type
_entity_poly.pdbx_seq_one_letter_code
_entity_poly.pdbx_strand_id
1 'polypeptide(L)'
;MPNRISVTIAGQQYTILAEENEEYTRQVALRADNKIREAREVTEASPLNAAVLAALNLADEATKAEREVRRAKGEISEREEQIKAIREEMMRLVQENADLRDQLQAKAGMKFESASEPEKEKEPEDKPEEKSEEKEKTTEPVKAEKKS
;
A
#
# COMPACT_ATOMS: atom_id res chain seq x y z
N MET A 1 -9.50 -6.14 33.57
CA MET A 1 -9.43 -7.25 34.55
C MET A 1 -9.14 -8.51 33.77
N PRO A 2 -8.25 -9.40 34.24
CA PRO A 2 -7.97 -10.64 33.52
C PRO A 2 -9.22 -11.52 33.45
N ASN A 3 -9.49 -12.07 32.27
CA ASN A 3 -10.60 -12.98 32.04
C ASN A 3 -10.19 -14.41 32.42
N ARG A 4 -11.08 -15.13 33.11
CA ARG A 4 -10.91 -16.56 33.39
C ARG A 4 -11.70 -17.36 32.36
N ILE A 5 -10.99 -18.11 31.53
CA ILE A 5 -11.58 -18.84 30.41
C ILE A 5 -11.27 -20.33 30.59
N SER A 6 -12.31 -21.15 30.64
CA SER A 6 -12.17 -22.60 30.74
C SER A 6 -12.11 -23.22 29.34
N VAL A 7 -11.07 -24.01 29.10
CA VAL A 7 -10.81 -24.71 27.83
C VAL A 7 -10.47 -26.18 28.09
N THR A 8 -10.62 -27.03 27.07
CA THR A 8 -10.22 -28.44 27.12
C THR A 8 -9.09 -28.66 26.14
N ILE A 9 -7.96 -29.20 26.60
CA ILE A 9 -6.76 -29.47 25.81
C ILE A 9 -6.29 -30.90 26.13
N ALA A 10 -6.05 -31.71 25.12
CA ALA A 10 -5.68 -33.12 25.22
C ALA A 10 -6.63 -33.94 26.11
N GLY A 11 -7.92 -33.59 26.11
CA GLY A 11 -8.95 -34.22 26.95
C GLY A 11 -8.94 -33.79 28.42
N GLN A 12 -8.10 -32.82 28.81
CA GLN A 12 -8.02 -32.28 30.16
C GLN A 12 -8.55 -30.85 30.20
N GLN A 13 -9.29 -30.50 31.26
CA GLN A 13 -9.87 -29.16 31.40
C GLN A 13 -8.90 -28.23 32.12
N TYR A 14 -8.67 -27.05 31.55
CA TYR A 14 -7.80 -25.99 32.07
C TYR A 14 -8.57 -24.69 32.22
N THR A 15 -8.19 -23.88 33.20
CA THR A 15 -8.66 -22.50 33.32
C THR A 15 -7.50 -21.55 33.05
N ILE A 16 -7.59 -20.81 31.95
CA ILE A 16 -6.58 -19.86 31.50
C ILE A 16 -6.97 -18.47 32.01
N LEU A 17 -5.99 -17.77 32.57
CA LEU A 17 -6.08 -16.35 32.89
C LEU A 17 -5.57 -15.57 31.67
N ALA A 18 -6.45 -14.92 30.91
CA ALA A 18 -6.09 -14.22 29.69
C ALA A 18 -6.35 -12.71 29.80
N GLU A 19 -5.43 -11.93 29.22
CA GLU A 19 -5.62 -10.49 28.99
C GLU A 19 -6.41 -10.22 27.71
N GLU A 20 -6.25 -11.12 26.74
CA GLU A 20 -6.96 -11.12 25.46
C GLU A 20 -8.43 -11.56 25.58
N ASN A 21 -9.18 -11.38 24.50
CA ASN A 21 -10.59 -11.78 24.46
C ASN A 21 -10.77 -13.32 24.50
N GLU A 22 -12.00 -13.74 24.76
CA GLU A 22 -12.33 -15.16 24.90
C GLU A 22 -12.13 -15.95 23.60
N GLU A 23 -12.50 -15.35 22.47
CA GLU A 23 -12.40 -15.99 21.16
C GLU A 23 -10.95 -16.32 20.80
N TYR A 24 -10.05 -15.34 20.93
CA TYR A 24 -8.62 -15.51 20.69
C TYR A 24 -8.03 -16.58 21.61
N THR A 25 -8.34 -16.53 22.90
CA THR A 25 -7.83 -17.51 23.87
C THR A 25 -8.30 -18.93 23.53
N ARG A 26 -9.57 -19.09 23.12
CA ARG A 26 -10.10 -20.38 22.67
C ARG A 26 -9.43 -20.85 21.37
N GLN A 27 -9.14 -19.96 20.43
CA GLN A 27 -8.39 -20.29 19.22
C GLN A 27 -6.97 -20.78 19.54
N VAL A 28 -6.28 -20.13 20.47
CA VAL A 28 -4.94 -20.55 20.93
C VAL A 28 -5.01 -21.94 21.57
N ALA A 29 -5.99 -22.17 22.46
CA ALA A 29 -6.19 -23.48 23.08
C ALA A 29 -6.48 -24.58 22.04
N LEU A 30 -7.33 -24.29 21.06
CA LEU A 30 -7.63 -25.21 19.95
C LEU A 30 -6.39 -25.51 19.10
N ARG A 31 -5.55 -24.50 18.83
CA ARG A 31 -4.29 -24.70 18.10
C ARG A 31 -3.33 -25.61 18.87
N ALA A 32 -3.22 -25.41 20.19
CA ALA A 32 -2.40 -26.26 21.04
C ALA A 32 -2.93 -27.72 21.07
N ASP A 33 -4.25 -27.89 21.22
CA ASP A 33 -4.90 -29.20 21.21
C ASP A 33 -4.65 -29.97 19.91
N ASN A 34 -4.81 -29.29 18.77
CA ASN A 34 -4.52 -29.87 17.45
C ASN A 34 -3.05 -30.31 17.33
N LYS A 35 -2.09 -29.49 17.78
CA LYS A 35 -0.67 -29.86 17.71
C LYS A 35 -0.33 -31.05 18.60
N ILE A 36 -0.96 -31.17 19.77
CA ILE A 36 -0.81 -32.34 20.63
C ILE A 36 -1.40 -33.59 19.94
N ARG A 37 -2.57 -33.46 19.31
CA ARG A 37 -3.20 -34.56 18.57
C ARG A 37 -2.32 -35.03 17.40
N GLU A 38 -1.81 -34.11 16.58
CA GLU A 38 -0.86 -34.40 15.50
C GLU A 38 0.38 -35.14 16.02
N ALA A 39 0.97 -34.68 17.13
CA ALA A 39 2.15 -35.32 17.72
C ALA A 39 1.88 -36.76 18.21
N ARG A 40 0.65 -37.05 18.69
CA ARG A 40 0.21 -38.39 19.08
C ARG A 40 -0.04 -39.33 17.89
N GLU A 41 -0.32 -38.79 16.70
CA GLU A 41 -0.52 -39.61 15.51
C GLU A 41 0.82 -40.08 14.92
N VAL A 42 1.87 -39.25 15.02
CA VAL A 42 3.20 -39.54 14.46
C VAL A 42 3.97 -40.56 15.29
N THR A 43 3.74 -40.57 16.60
CA THR A 43 4.42 -41.49 17.53
C THR A 43 3.38 -42.03 18.51
N GLU A 44 3.41 -43.32 18.84
CA GLU A 44 2.69 -43.88 20.01
C GLU A 44 3.30 -43.37 21.33
N ALA A 45 3.62 -42.08 21.37
CA ALA A 45 4.25 -41.40 22.47
C ALA A 45 3.28 -41.27 23.64
N SER A 46 3.86 -41.32 24.84
CA SER A 46 3.14 -40.95 26.05
C SER A 46 2.56 -39.53 25.91
N PRO A 47 1.46 -39.21 26.62
CA PRO A 47 0.86 -37.88 26.58
C PRO A 47 1.86 -36.74 26.84
N LEU A 48 2.82 -36.97 27.75
CA LEU A 48 3.88 -36.02 28.06
C LEU A 48 4.82 -35.81 26.86
N ASN A 49 5.28 -36.89 26.23
CA ASN A 49 6.18 -36.79 25.07
C ASN A 49 5.47 -36.11 23.88
N ALA A 50 4.19 -36.40 23.66
CA ALA A 50 3.40 -35.72 22.63
C ALA A 50 3.26 -34.21 22.91
N ALA A 51 3.05 -33.81 24.17
CA ALA A 51 3.01 -32.41 24.56
C ALA A 51 4.37 -31.71 24.33
N VAL A 52 5.49 -32.37 24.65
CA VAL A 52 6.84 -31.84 24.39
C VAL A 52 7.10 -31.67 22.89
N LEU A 53 6.71 -32.65 22.06
CA LEU A 53 6.85 -32.55 20.60
C LEU A 53 5.96 -31.44 20.02
N ALA A 54 4.73 -31.30 20.50
CA ALA A 54 3.83 -30.22 20.11
C ALA A 54 4.41 -28.84 20.47
N ALA A 55 4.99 -28.70 21.66
CA ALA A 55 5.64 -27.46 22.09
C ALA A 55 6.87 -27.14 21.22
N LEU A 56 7.69 -28.13 20.87
CA LEU A 56 8.82 -27.97 19.95
C LEU A 56 8.36 -27.50 18.56
N ASN A 57 7.30 -28.10 18.02
CA ASN A 57 6.75 -27.71 16.72
C ASN A 57 6.21 -26.28 16.74
N LEU A 58 5.47 -25.90 17.78
CA LEU A 58 4.98 -24.53 17.95
C LEU A 58 6.12 -23.51 18.10
N ALA A 59 7.19 -23.86 18.83
CA ALA A 59 8.36 -23.02 18.98
C ALA A 59 9.13 -22.84 17.65
N ASP A 60 9.24 -23.90 16.84
CA ASP A 60 9.82 -23.83 15.50
C ASP A 60 8.98 -22.95 14.56
N GLU A 61 7.65 -23.13 14.54
CA GLU A 61 6.72 -22.28 13.78
C GLU A 61 6.87 -20.79 14.18
N ALA A 62 6.91 -20.49 15.48
CA ALA A 62 7.10 -19.13 15.98
C ALA A 62 8.47 -18.56 15.57
N THR A 63 9.54 -19.35 15.71
CA THR A 63 10.90 -18.94 15.33
C THR A 63 11.00 -18.64 13.83
N LYS A 64 10.36 -19.46 12.98
CA LYS A 64 10.30 -19.24 11.54
C LYS A 64 9.53 -17.97 11.21
N ALA A 65 8.35 -17.77 11.80
CA ALA A 65 7.56 -16.56 11.61
C ALA A 65 8.32 -15.29 12.04
N GLU A 66 9.05 -15.33 13.16
CA GLU A 66 9.91 -14.21 13.60
C GLU A 66 11.01 -13.88 12.59
N ARG A 67 11.65 -14.90 12.00
CA ARG A 67 12.66 -14.70 10.95
C ARG A 67 12.06 -14.09 9.70
N GLU A 68 10.88 -14.54 9.29
CA GLU A 68 10.16 -13.98 8.14
C GLU A 68 9.78 -12.52 8.37
N VAL A 69 9.24 -12.19 9.55
CA VAL A 69 8.93 -10.80 9.92
C VAL A 69 10.19 -9.94 9.91
N ARG A 70 11.31 -10.43 10.45
CA ARG A 70 12.58 -9.70 10.42
C ARG A 70 13.07 -9.47 8.98
N ARG A 71 12.97 -10.48 8.13
CA ARG A 71 13.33 -10.40 6.72
C ARG A 71 12.47 -9.36 5.99
N ALA A 72 11.15 -9.43 6.16
CA ALA A 72 10.20 -8.50 5.55
C ALA A 72 10.46 -7.05 6.01
N LYS A 73 10.76 -6.83 7.29
CA LYS A 73 11.16 -5.51 7.79
C LYS A 73 12.43 -4.98 7.14
N GLY A 74 13.43 -5.85 6.91
CA GLY A 74 14.64 -5.50 6.17
C GLY A 74 14.32 -5.06 4.73
N GLU A 75 13.53 -5.85 4.01
CA GLU A 75 13.15 -5.49 2.64
C GLU A 75 12.33 -4.19 2.56
N ILE A 76 11.47 -3.92 3.55
CA ILE A 76 10.72 -2.65 3.61
C ILE A 76 11.70 -1.48 3.76
N SER A 77 12.66 -1.59 4.69
CA SER A 77 13.67 -0.55 4.89
C SER A 77 14.50 -0.30 3.61
N GLU A 78 14.94 -1.36 2.94
CA GLU A 78 15.68 -1.25 1.68
C GLU A 78 14.85 -0.58 0.58
N ARG A 79 13.56 -0.95 0.45
CA ARG A 79 12.65 -0.32 -0.51
C ARG A 79 12.38 1.15 -0.18
N GLU A 80 12.26 1.50 1.09
CA GLU A 80 12.11 2.90 1.54
C GLU A 80 13.32 3.75 1.16
N GLU A 81 14.54 3.23 1.35
CA GLU A 81 15.77 3.89 0.92
C GLU A 81 15.83 4.07 -0.60
N GLN A 82 15.47 3.03 -1.36
CA GLN A 82 15.38 3.11 -2.82
C GLN A 82 14.36 4.15 -3.30
N ILE A 83 13.17 4.17 -2.71
CA ILE A 83 12.13 5.17 -3.03
C ILE A 83 12.65 6.58 -2.73
N LYS A 84 13.36 6.77 -1.62
CA LYS A 84 13.96 8.06 -1.28
C LYS A 84 14.98 8.50 -2.32
N ALA A 85 15.92 7.63 -2.68
CA ALA A 85 16.93 7.93 -3.69
C ALA A 85 16.32 8.27 -5.06
N ILE A 86 15.31 7.51 -5.49
CA ILE A 86 14.59 7.77 -6.75
C ILE A 86 13.87 9.12 -6.70
N ARG A 87 13.26 9.49 -5.57
CA ARG A 87 12.60 10.80 -5.41
C ARG A 87 13.60 11.95 -5.48
N GLU A 88 14.76 11.81 -4.86
CA GLU A 88 15.84 12.80 -4.93
C GLU A 88 16.32 13.01 -6.37
N GLU A 89 16.57 11.92 -7.10
CA GLU A 89 16.98 11.99 -8.50
C GLU A 89 15.88 12.57 -9.40
N MET A 90 14.61 12.20 -9.16
CA MET A 90 13.48 12.75 -9.90
C MET A 90 13.34 14.26 -9.66
N MET A 91 13.51 14.74 -8.43
CA MET A 91 13.50 16.18 -8.15
C MET A 91 14.63 16.91 -8.88
N ARG A 92 15.84 16.33 -8.92
CA ARG A 92 16.98 16.89 -9.65
C ARG A 92 16.68 17.00 -11.15
N LEU A 93 16.18 15.93 -11.77
CA LEU A 93 15.85 15.92 -13.19
C LEU A 93 14.70 16.88 -13.52
N VAL A 94 13.70 17.03 -12.63
CA VAL A 94 12.62 18.01 -12.81
C VAL A 94 13.18 19.43 -12.82
N GLN A 95 14.09 19.75 -11.89
CA GLN A 95 14.73 21.06 -11.84
C GLN A 95 15.58 21.34 -13.08
N GLU A 96 16.41 20.38 -13.50
CA GLU A 96 17.22 20.51 -14.72
C GLU A 96 16.35 20.70 -15.97
N ASN A 97 15.24 19.98 -16.08
CA ASN A 97 14.28 20.18 -17.17
C ASN A 97 13.64 21.57 -17.14
N ALA A 98 13.37 22.13 -15.96
CA ALA A 98 12.85 23.50 -15.85
C ALA A 98 13.90 24.51 -16.33
N ASP A 99 15.14 24.40 -15.84
CA ASP A 99 16.25 25.27 -16.23
C ASP A 99 16.52 25.22 -17.75
N LEU A 100 16.49 24.02 -18.35
CA LEU A 100 16.67 23.84 -19.79
C LEU A 100 15.52 24.45 -20.60
N ARG A 101 14.28 24.34 -20.12
CA ARG A 101 13.12 24.98 -20.76
C ARG A 101 13.25 26.50 -20.74
N ASP A 102 13.66 27.07 -19.61
CA ASP A 102 13.88 28.51 -19.48
C ASP A 102 15.02 28.99 -20.42
N GLN A 103 16.11 28.23 -20.51
CA GLN A 103 17.20 28.51 -21.46
C GLN A 103 16.75 28.45 -22.92
N LEU A 104 15.89 27.49 -23.28
CA LEU A 104 15.33 27.39 -24.62
C LEU A 104 14.41 28.57 -24.94
N GLN A 105 13.57 28.99 -23.99
CA GLN A 105 12.71 30.17 -24.14
C GLN A 105 13.54 31.45 -24.27
N ALA A 106 14.58 31.62 -23.46
CA ALA A 106 15.48 32.77 -23.56
C ALA A 106 16.20 32.83 -24.91
N LYS A 107 16.70 31.68 -25.42
CA LYS A 107 17.30 31.60 -26.76
C LYS A 107 16.29 31.79 -27.89
N ALA A 108 15.04 31.36 -27.72
CA ALA A 108 13.98 31.59 -28.71
C ALA A 108 13.54 33.06 -28.73
N GLY A 109 13.48 33.74 -27.57
CA GLY A 109 13.22 35.17 -27.44
C GLY A 109 14.36 36.03 -27.99
N MET A 110 15.62 35.64 -27.75
CA MET A 110 16.80 36.35 -28.29
C MET A 110 16.95 36.23 -29.83
N LYS A 111 16.26 35.29 -30.49
CA LYS A 111 16.28 35.16 -31.95
C LYS A 111 15.37 36.17 -32.66
N PHE A 112 14.58 36.99 -31.95
CA PHE A 112 13.63 37.92 -32.58
C PHE A 112 14.06 39.40 -32.56
N GLU A 113 15.21 39.77 -31.98
CA GLU A 113 15.64 41.17 -31.88
C GLU A 113 16.62 41.66 -32.96
N SER A 114 16.92 40.88 -34.01
CA SER A 114 17.86 41.32 -35.07
C SER A 114 17.32 41.23 -36.51
N ALA A 115 16.04 41.48 -36.73
CA ALA A 115 15.50 41.76 -38.06
C ALA A 115 14.70 43.07 -38.02
N SER A 116 15.38 44.15 -38.37
CA SER A 116 14.85 45.49 -38.58
C SER A 116 13.91 45.56 -39.77
N GLU A 117 12.76 46.21 -39.52
CA GLU A 117 11.81 46.90 -40.42
C GLU A 117 11.05 46.10 -41.50
N PRO A 118 9.71 46.22 -41.51
CA PRO A 118 8.95 46.27 -42.76
C PRO A 118 8.47 47.70 -43.03
N GLU A 119 8.83 48.19 -44.22
CA GLU A 119 8.31 49.42 -44.82
C GLU A 119 6.77 49.39 -44.95
N LYS A 120 6.19 50.60 -44.88
CA LYS A 120 4.76 50.86 -45.03
C LYS A 120 4.27 50.46 -46.42
N GLU A 121 3.20 49.67 -46.49
CA GLU A 121 2.28 49.72 -47.63
C GLU A 121 0.81 49.59 -47.18
N LYS A 122 -0.03 50.30 -47.93
CA LYS A 122 -1.28 50.96 -47.51
C LYS A 122 -2.48 50.01 -47.36
N GLU A 123 -3.41 50.40 -46.49
CA GLU A 123 -4.80 49.92 -46.48
C GLU A 123 -5.47 50.08 -47.86
N PRO A 124 -6.48 49.24 -48.15
CA PRO A 124 -7.82 49.82 -48.07
C PRO A 124 -8.84 48.95 -47.29
N GLU A 125 -9.74 49.68 -46.65
CA GLU A 125 -10.99 49.30 -46.00
C GLU A 125 -11.88 48.39 -46.87
N ASP A 126 -12.58 47.40 -46.29
CA ASP A 126 -14.06 47.42 -46.23
C ASP A 126 -14.62 46.33 -45.28
N LYS A 127 -15.21 46.84 -44.19
CA LYS A 127 -16.36 46.42 -43.36
C LYS A 127 -16.49 45.07 -42.61
N PRO A 128 -17.20 45.12 -41.47
CA PRO A 128 -17.38 44.01 -40.54
C PRO A 128 -18.65 43.22 -40.85
N GLU A 129 -18.60 41.90 -40.71
CA GLU A 129 -19.80 41.11 -40.45
C GLU A 129 -19.68 40.30 -39.15
N GLU A 130 -20.81 40.31 -38.47
CA GLU A 130 -21.05 40.11 -37.06
C GLU A 130 -21.76 38.74 -36.86
N LYS A 131 -21.66 38.19 -35.65
CA LYS A 131 -22.49 37.11 -35.04
C LYS A 131 -22.13 35.68 -35.45
N SER A 132 -22.11 34.68 -34.57
CA SER A 132 -22.83 34.44 -33.31
C SER A 132 -22.06 33.34 -32.55
N GLU A 133 -21.70 33.51 -31.28
CA GLU A 133 -22.44 33.01 -30.11
C GLU A 133 -23.24 31.71 -30.33
N GLU A 134 -22.76 30.60 -29.78
CA GLU A 134 -23.61 29.76 -28.95
C GLU A 134 -22.80 29.09 -27.83
N LYS A 135 -23.03 29.60 -26.61
CA LYS A 135 -22.70 28.95 -25.35
C LYS A 135 -23.80 27.95 -24.99
N GLU A 136 -23.36 26.90 -24.29
CA GLU A 136 -24.07 26.19 -23.21
C GLU A 136 -25.46 25.59 -23.46
N LYS A 137 -25.53 24.26 -23.28
CA LYS A 137 -26.43 23.71 -22.26
C LYS A 137 -25.97 22.36 -21.72
N THR A 138 -25.51 22.40 -20.46
CA THR A 138 -25.84 21.51 -19.34
C THR A 138 -26.81 20.36 -19.61
N THR A 139 -26.53 19.16 -19.07
CA THR A 139 -27.17 18.63 -17.84
C THR A 139 -26.69 17.20 -17.52
N GLU A 140 -26.02 17.02 -16.37
CA GLU A 140 -26.13 15.81 -15.52
C GLU A 140 -27.52 15.77 -14.82
N PRO A 141 -27.85 14.79 -13.96
CA PRO A 141 -27.88 13.33 -14.13
C PRO A 141 -29.29 12.78 -13.75
N VAL A 142 -29.63 11.53 -14.10
CA VAL A 142 -30.84 10.87 -13.54
C VAL A 142 -30.54 9.46 -13.04
N LYS A 143 -30.69 9.32 -11.72
CA LYS A 143 -30.90 8.07 -10.96
C LYS A 143 -32.14 7.30 -11.44
N ALA A 144 -32.06 5.98 -11.49
CA ALA A 144 -33.14 5.04 -11.16
C ALA A 144 -32.49 3.66 -10.90
N GLU A 145 -32.32 3.20 -9.66
CA GLU A 145 -33.28 2.44 -8.84
C GLU A 145 -34.02 1.26 -9.53
N LYS A 146 -33.63 0.05 -9.07
CA LYS A 146 -34.45 -1.11 -8.67
C LYS A 146 -35.01 -2.10 -9.71
N LYS A 147 -35.07 -3.34 -9.18
CA LYS A 147 -35.75 -4.58 -9.60
C LYS A 147 -34.86 -5.50 -10.45
N SER A 148 -34.74 -6.80 -10.18
CA SER A 148 -35.46 -7.69 -9.25
C SER A 148 -34.56 -8.89 -8.91
#